data_AF-E0U6Y7-F1
#
_entry.id   AF-E0U6Y7-F1
#
_cell.length_a   1.000
_cell.length_b   1.000
_cell.length_c   1.000
_cell.angle_alpha   90.00
_cell.angle_beta   90.00
_cell.angle_gamma   90.00
#
_symmetry.space_group_name_H-M   'P 1'
#
loop_
_entity.id
_entity.type
_entity.pdbx_description
1 polymer ?
#
loop_
_entity_poly.entity_id
_entity_poly.type
_entity_poly.pdbx_seq_one_letter_code
_entity_poly.pdbx_strand_id
1 'polypeptide(L)' 'MNKTEHLNWAKERALEYLDLNQLENAWLSFYSDLNKHEELRNHVGLQFGRQLKYAGFLNSVEEMKDFIKGFN' A
#
# COMPACT_ATOMS: atom_id res chain seq x y z
N MET A 1 9.15 -6.02 14.56
CA MET A 1 8.27 -4.85 14.55
C MET A 1 6.91 -5.27 15.01
N ASN A 2 6.23 -4.43 15.78
CA ASN A 2 4.80 -4.58 16.01
C ASN A 2 3.99 -4.17 14.76
N LYS A 3 2.68 -4.43 14.76
CA LYS A 3 1.76 -4.10 13.65
C LYS A 3 1.94 -2.66 13.14
N THR A 4 1.96 -1.69 14.05
CA THR A 4 2.01 -0.26 13.72
C THR A 4 3.35 0.13 13.08
N GLU A 5 4.46 -0.35 13.64
CA GLU A 5 5.79 -0.10 13.09
C GLU A 5 5.90 -0.72 11.69
N HIS A 6 5.43 -1.96 11.51
CA HIS A 6 5.47 -2.65 10.22
C HIS A 6 4.61 -1.94 9.17
N LEU A 7 3.42 -1.47 9.55
CA LEU A 7 2.56 -0.69 8.67
C LEU A 7 3.24 0.62 8.25
N ASN A 8 3.82 1.37 9.18
CA ASN A 8 4.50 2.63 8.87
C ASN A 8 5.69 2.41 7.95
N TRP A 9 6.51 1.41 8.25
CA TRP A 9 7.63 1.01 7.38
C TRP A 9 7.19 0.64 5.96
N ALA A 10 6.09 -0.13 5.83
CA ALA A 10 5.54 -0.50 4.52
C ALA A 10 5.00 0.72 3.75
N LYS A 11 4.36 1.69 4.45
CA LYS A 11 3.89 2.94 3.85
C LYS A 11 5.05 3.78 3.31
N GLU A 12 6.09 3.99 4.12
CA GLU A 12 7.26 4.81 3.74
C GLU A 12 7.91 4.27 2.46
N ARG A 13 8.20 2.97 2.40
CA ARG A 13 8.77 2.33 1.21
C ARG A 13 7.90 2.48 -0.03
N ALA A 14 6.58 2.33 0.12
CA ALA A 14 5.67 2.48 -1.00
C ALA A 14 5.62 3.94 -1.51
N LEU A 15 5.75 4.92 -0.60
CA LEU A 15 5.80 6.34 -0.95
C LEU A 15 7.10 6.71 -1.69
N GLU A 16 8.24 6.10 -1.36
CA GLU A 16 9.51 6.30 -2.09
C GLU A 16 9.37 5.94 -3.58
N TYR A 17 8.63 4.88 -3.91
CA TYR A 17 8.33 4.52 -5.29
C TYR A 17 7.44 5.56 -5.99
N LEU A 18 6.51 6.19 -5.26
CA LEU A 18 5.66 7.25 -5.82
C LEU A 18 6.45 8.52 -6.12
N ASP A 19 7.44 8.86 -5.30
CA ASP A 19 8.34 10.00 -5.56
C ASP A 19 9.16 9.82 -6.86
N LEU A 20 9.33 8.57 -7.30
CA LEU A 20 9.96 8.19 -8.57
C LEU A 20 8.95 7.95 -9.71
N ASN A 21 7.66 8.27 -9.50
CA ASN A 21 6.57 8.03 -10.43
C ASN A 21 6.38 6.53 -10.80
N GLN A 22 6.78 5.62 -9.92
CA GLN A 22 6.73 4.16 -10.11
C GLN A 22 5.48 3.56 -9.43
N LEU A 23 4.31 3.88 -9.98
CA LEU A 23 3.01 3.52 -9.42
C LEU A 23 2.82 2.01 -9.16
N GLU A 24 3.23 1.18 -10.12
CA GLU A 24 3.10 -0.28 -9.98
C GLU A 24 4.00 -0.82 -8.87
N ASN A 25 5.23 -0.30 -8.77
CA ASN A 25 6.17 -0.70 -7.72
C ASN A 25 5.68 -0.26 -6.33
N ALA A 26 5.06 0.93 -6.22
CA ALA A 26 4.45 1.38 -4.97
C ALA A 26 3.38 0.40 -4.47
N TRP A 27 2.46 0.00 -5.36
CA TRP A 27 1.42 -0.98 -5.02
C TRP A 27 2.01 -2.35 -4.67
N LEU A 28 2.91 -2.87 -5.50
CA LEU A 28 3.51 -4.19 -5.30
C LEU A 28 4.33 -4.25 -4.02
N SER A 29 5.10 -3.21 -3.70
CA SER A 29 5.84 -3.11 -2.43
C SER A 29 4.86 -3.08 -1.26
N PHE A 30 3.86 -2.19 -1.28
CA PHE A 30 2.89 -2.07 -0.19
C PHE A 30 2.14 -3.39 0.07
N TYR A 31 1.61 -4.01 -0.98
CA TYR A 31 0.89 -5.28 -0.90
C TYR A 31 1.77 -6.41 -0.39
N SER A 32 2.99 -6.54 -0.92
CA SER A 32 3.94 -7.57 -0.49
C SER A 32 4.36 -7.37 0.96
N ASP A 33 4.70 -6.13 1.34
CA ASP A 33 5.18 -5.79 2.67
C ASP A 33 4.10 -6.05 3.72
N LEU A 34 2.83 -5.66 3.51
CA LEU A 34 1.75 -5.95 4.44
C LEU A 34 1.46 -7.45 4.61
N ASN A 35 1.65 -8.27 3.58
CA ASN A 35 1.47 -9.72 3.70
C ASN A 35 2.59 -10.43 4.49
N LYS A 36 3.69 -9.74 4.82
CA LYS A 36 4.77 -10.31 5.66
C LYS A 36 4.48 -10.25 7.15
N HIS A 37 3.49 -9.46 7.60
CA HIS A 37 3.12 -9.34 9.00
C HIS A 37 1.82 -10.10 9.28
N GLU A 38 1.77 -10.89 10.35
CA GLU A 38 0.68 -11.82 10.63
C GLU A 38 -0.68 -11.15 10.89
N GLU A 39 -0.67 -9.94 11.46
CA GLU A 39 -1.89 -9.14 11.71
C GLU A 39 -2.35 -8.32 10.50
N LEU A 40 -1.48 -8.13 9.50
CA LEU A 40 -1.75 -7.28 8.33
C LEU A 40 -2.02 -8.12 7.07
N ARG A 41 -1.52 -9.37 7.02
CA ARG A 41 -1.89 -10.33 5.97
C ARG A 41 -3.41 -10.54 5.99
N ASN A 42 -4.01 -10.56 4.81
CA ASN A 42 -5.46 -10.67 4.63
C ASN A 42 -6.30 -9.52 5.19
N HIS A 43 -5.70 -8.36 5.49
CA HIS A 43 -6.47 -7.18 5.92
C HIS A 43 -7.55 -6.82 4.89
N VAL A 44 -8.77 -6.53 5.34
CA VAL A 44 -9.91 -6.19 4.46
C VAL A 44 -9.62 -4.98 3.58
N GLY A 45 -8.91 -3.99 4.12
CA GLY A 45 -8.47 -2.82 3.37
C GLY A 45 -7.52 -3.18 2.22
N LEU A 46 -6.74 -4.26 2.34
CA LEU A 46 -5.83 -4.72 1.29
C LEU A 46 -6.61 -5.36 0.13
N GLN A 47 -7.64 -6.14 0.46
CA GLN A 47 -8.55 -6.73 -0.53
C GLN A 47 -9.34 -5.66 -1.27
N PHE A 48 -9.85 -4.66 -0.53
CA PHE A 48 -10.53 -3.52 -1.13
C PHE A 48 -9.60 -2.68 -2.00
N GLY A 49 -8.38 -2.39 -1.54
CA GLY A 49 -7.36 -1.70 -2.34
C GLY A 49 -7.04 -2.42 -3.66
N ARG A 50 -6.97 -3.76 -3.63
CA ARG A 50 -6.77 -4.57 -4.84
C ARG A 50 -7.92 -4.36 -5.83
N GLN A 51 -9.16 -4.35 -5.36
CA GLN A 51 -10.33 -4.09 -6.19
C GLN A 51 -10.30 -2.67 -6.78
N LEU A 52 -10.01 -1.65 -5.97
CA LEU A 52 -9.89 -0.26 -6.43
C LEU A 52 -8.83 -0.10 -7.51
N LYS A 53 -7.65 -0.73 -7.35
CA LYS A 53 -6.59 -0.70 -8.36
C LYS A 53 -7.05 -1.29 -9.70
N TYR A 54 -7.66 -2.48 -9.68
CA TYR A 54 -8.13 -3.10 -10.93
C TYR A 54 -9.34 -2.38 -11.55
N ALA A 55 -10.13 -1.69 -10.74
CA ALA A 55 -11.21 -0.82 -11.22
C ALA A 55 -10.70 0.55 -11.72
N GLY A 56 -9.40 0.84 -11.57
CA GLY A 56 -8.74 2.02 -12.09
C GLY A 56 -8.76 3.25 -11.18
N PHE A 57 -9.16 3.11 -9.91
CA PHE A 57 -9.24 4.20 -8.93
C PHE A 57 -7.92 4.48 -8.20
N LEU A 58 -6.86 3.71 -8.46
CA LEU A 58 -5.52 3.90 -7.89
C LEU A 58 -4.48 4.01 -9.03
N ASN A 59 -4.81 4.75 -10.09
CA ASN A 59 -4.04 4.83 -11.33
C ASN A 59 -3.23 6.14 -11.49
N SER A 60 -3.32 7.04 -10.51
CA SER A 60 -2.45 8.21 -10.37
C SER A 60 -1.60 8.16 -9.10
N VAL A 61 -0.53 8.95 -9.08
CA VAL A 61 0.33 9.10 -7.89
C VAL A 61 -0.46 9.61 -6.71
N GLU A 62 -1.28 10.64 -6.91
CA GLU A 62 -2.11 11.24 -5.86
C GLU A 62 -3.09 10.23 -5.26
N GLU A 63 -3.85 9.50 -6.08
CA GLU A 63 -4.81 8.50 -5.58
C GLU A 63 -4.13 7.37 -4.79
N MET A 64 -3.00 6.87 -5.29
CA MET A 64 -2.25 5.83 -4.59
C MET A 64 -1.64 6.35 -3.28
N LYS A 65 -1.14 7.59 -3.28
CA LYS A 65 -0.58 8.25 -2.10
C LYS A 65 -1.64 8.43 -1.01
N ASP A 66 -2.83 8.86 -1.39
CA ASP A 66 -3.95 9.03 -0.47
C ASP A 66 -4.42 7.69 0.11
N PHE A 67 -4.52 6.66 -0.73
CA PHE A 67 -4.84 5.31 -0.29
C PHE A 67 -3.81 4.77 0.73
N ILE A 68 -2.51 4.85 0.40
CA ILE A 68 -1.42 4.36 1.27
C ILE A 68 -1.44 5.11 2.61
N LYS A 69 -1.55 6.44 2.59
CA LYS A 69 -1.57 7.25 3.81
C LYS A 69 -2.79 6.94 4.69
N GLY A 70 -3.96 6.75 4.07
CA GLY A 70 -5.23 6.48 4.75
C GLY A 70 -5.41 5.05 5.31
N PHE A 71 -4.56 4.10 4.95
CA PHE A 71 -4.65 2.71 5.41
C PHE A 71 -4.30 2.54 6.90
N ASN A 72 -5.09 1.79 7.69
CA ASN A 72 -4.86 1.54 9.13
C ASN A 72 -5.17 0.08 9.52
#